data_AF-A0A5S4ZMI3-F1
#
_entry.id   AF-A0A5S4ZMI3-F1
#
_cell.length_a   1.000
_cell.length_b   1.000
_cell.length_c   1.000
_cell.angle_alpha   90.00
_cell.angle_beta   90.00
_cell.angle_gamma   90.00
#
_symmetry.space_group_name_H-M   'P 1'
#
loop_
_entity.id
_entity.type
_entity.pdbx_description
1 polymer ?
#
loop_
_entity_poly.entity_id
_entity_poly.type
_entity_poly.pdbx_seq_one_letter_code
_entity_poly.pdbx_strand_id
1 'polypeptide(L)' 'MQRKRYPKEFKEQLIQEAAETGNVGQVAKRHEISPKTLYRWISDSKHKAWEYTSSGAKKTAVYVPSPQEF' A
#
# COMPACT_ATOMS: atom_id res chain seq x y z
N MET A 1 -19.65 -1.82 -13.99
CA MET A 1 -19.25 -1.90 -12.57
C MET A 1 -18.34 -0.73 -12.24
N GLN A 2 -18.72 0.12 -11.28
CA GLN A 2 -17.85 1.19 -10.80
C GLN A 2 -16.77 0.61 -9.88
N ARG A 3 -15.49 0.88 -10.18
CA ARG A 3 -14.38 0.44 -9.32
C ARG A 3 -14.28 1.38 -8.12
N LYS A 4 -14.61 0.90 -6.92
CA LYS A 4 -14.36 1.64 -5.68
C LYS A 4 -12.84 1.85 -5.53
N ARG A 5 -12.40 3.11 -5.53
CA ARG A 5 -11.04 3.50 -5.16
C ARG A 5 -11.03 3.82 -3.68
N TYR A 6 -10.05 3.27 -2.97
CA TYR A 6 -9.79 3.57 -1.57
C TYR A 6 -8.47 4.33 -1.48
N PRO A 7 -8.39 5.41 -0.68
CA PRO A 7 -7.15 6.14 -0.47
C PRO A 7 -6.09 5.25 0.21
N LYS A 8 -4.82 5.58 0.03
CA LYS A 8 -3.70 4.77 0.55
C LYS A 8 -3.73 4.69 2.09
N GLU A 9 -3.92 5.83 2.74
CA GLU A 9 -4.01 5.97 4.20
C GLU A 9 -5.10 5.08 4.80
N PHE A 10 -6.28 5.04 4.17
CA PHE A 10 -7.38 4.18 4.61
C PHE A 10 -7.02 2.70 4.52
N LYS A 11 -6.33 2.27 3.46
CA LYS A 11 -5.86 0.87 3.36
C LYS A 11 -4.85 0.56 4.47
N GLU A 12 -3.93 1.48 4.75
CA GLU A 12 -2.89 1.31 5.77
C GLU A 12 -3.50 1.23 7.18
N GLN A 13 -4.45 2.10 7.51
CA GLN A 13 -5.18 2.05 8.78
C GLN A 13 -5.88 0.71 8.99
N LEU A 14 -6.61 0.22 7.99
CA LEU A 14 -7.35 -1.04 8.11
C LEU A 14 -6.44 -2.27 8.20
N ILE A 15 -5.30 -2.26 7.52
CA ILE A 15 -4.29 -3.32 7.62
C ILE A 15 -3.70 -3.35 9.04
N GLN A 16 -3.39 -2.18 9.59
CA GLN A 16 -2.86 -2.04 10.95
C GLN A 16 -3.88 -2.51 12.00
N GLU A 17 -5.12 -2.03 11.93
CA GLU A 17 -6.18 -2.43 12.87
C GLU A 17 -6.46 -3.94 12.81
N ALA A 18 -6.44 -4.53 11.61
CA ALA A 18 -6.61 -5.96 11.43
C ALA A 18 -5.44 -6.78 12.00
N ALA A 19 -4.22 -6.24 11.97
CA ALA A 19 -3.05 -6.87 12.59
C ALA A 19 -3.11 -6.77 14.13
N GLU A 20 -3.51 -5.63 14.67
CA GLU A 20 -3.64 -5.42 16.13
C GLU A 20 -4.76 -6.26 16.74
N THR A 21 -5.92 -6.32 16.08
CA THR A 21 -7.09 -7.08 16.56
C THR A 21 -6.95 -8.58 16.28
N GLY A 22 -6.11 -8.97 15.32
CA GLY A 22 -6.03 -10.34 14.81
C GLY A 22 -7.31 -10.82 14.09
N ASN A 23 -8.27 -9.92 13.82
CA ASN A 23 -9.58 -10.25 13.27
C ASN A 23 -9.94 -9.41 12.04
N VAL A 24 -9.48 -9.87 10.88
CA VAL A 24 -9.72 -9.24 9.57
C VAL A 24 -11.22 -9.12 9.24
N GLY A 25 -12.02 -10.13 9.59
CA GLY A 25 -13.44 -10.16 9.26
C GLY A 25 -14.25 -9.11 10.01
N GLN A 26 -13.93 -8.87 11.28
CA GLN A 26 -14.62 -7.89 12.11
C GLN A 26 -14.27 -6.45 11.70
N VAL A 27 -13.00 -6.18 11.38
CA VAL A 27 -12.55 -4.88 10.86
C VAL A 27 -13.20 -4.60 9.51
N ALA A 28 -13.20 -5.58 8.60
CA ALA A 28 -13.80 -5.42 7.28
C ALA A 28 -15.30 -5.08 7.34
N LYS A 29 -16.05 -5.73 8.26
CA LYS A 29 -17.47 -5.43 8.48
C LYS A 29 -17.70 -4.00 9.01
N ARG A 30 -16.88 -3.53 9.96
CA ARG A 30 -16.99 -2.16 10.51
C ARG A 30 -16.81 -1.08 9.44
N HIS A 31 -15.92 -1.32 8.49
CA HIS A 31 -15.59 -0.38 7.43
C HIS A 31 -16.31 -0.66 6.10
N GLU A 32 -17.34 -1.53 6.11
CA GLU A 32 -18.16 -1.89 4.94
C GLU A 32 -17.35 -2.35 3.72
N ILE A 33 -16.20 -2.96 3.96
CA ILE A 33 -15.36 -3.54 2.91
C ILE A 33 -15.47 -5.05 2.91
N SER A 34 -15.25 -5.65 1.74
CA SER A 34 -15.19 -7.11 1.67
C SER A 34 -13.96 -7.62 2.44
N PRO A 35 -14.09 -8.65 3.30
CA PRO A 35 -12.94 -9.28 3.94
C PRO A 35 -11.89 -9.74 2.92
N LYS A 36 -12.34 -10.22 1.75
CA LYS A 36 -11.46 -10.61 0.64
C LYS A 36 -10.58 -9.46 0.15
N THR A 37 -11.12 -8.24 0.13
CA THR A 37 -10.38 -7.03 -0.24
C THR A 37 -9.32 -6.71 0.81
N LEU A 38 -9.65 -6.83 2.09
CA LEU A 38 -8.70 -6.58 3.17
C LEU A 38 -7.58 -7.62 3.20
N TYR A 39 -7.88 -8.91 3.05
CA TYR A 39 -6.87 -9.97 2.92
C TYR A 39 -5.93 -9.71 1.74
N ARG A 40 -6.47 -9.26 0.61
CA ARG A 40 -5.64 -8.89 -0.55
C ARG A 40 -4.69 -7.74 -0.20
N TRP A 41 -5.17 -6.69 0.46
CA TRP A 41 -4.32 -5.57 0.86
C TRP A 41 -3.24 -5.96 1.88
N ILE A 42 -3.56 -6.85 2.82
CA ILE A 42 -2.58 -7.42 3.76
C ILE A 42 -1.52 -8.25 3.02
N SER A 43 -1.90 -8.98 1.98
CA SER A 43 -0.93 -9.70 1.13
C SER A 43 -0.07 -8.72 0.34
N ASP A 44 -0.68 -7.73 -0.30
CA ASP A 44 -0.01 -6.69 -1.09
C ASP A 44 0.99 -5.88 -0.24
N SER A 45 0.63 -5.60 1.03
CA SER A 45 1.50 -4.86 1.95
C SER A 45 2.77 -5.63 2.31
N LYS A 46 2.73 -6.97 2.34
CA LYS A 46 3.93 -7.80 2.54
C LYS A 46 4.89 -7.74 1.35
N HIS A 47 4.39 -7.42 0.15
CA HIS A 47 5.20 -7.22 -1.05
C HIS A 47 5.76 -5.80 -1.19
N LYS A 48 5.56 -4.92 -0.19
CA LYS A 48 6.18 -3.58 -0.12
C LYS A 48 7.70 -3.61 0.13
N ALA A 49 8.38 -4.73 -0.11
CA ALA A 49 9.84 -4.79 -0.14
C ALA A 49 10.44 -3.67 -1.02
N TRP A 50 9.77 -3.27 -2.11
CA TRP A 50 10.18 -2.14 -2.94
C TRP A 50 10.00 -0.74 -2.30
N GLU A 51 8.94 -0.52 -1.50
CA GLU A 51 8.73 0.80 -0.86
C GLU A 51 9.71 1.02 0.31
N TYR A 52 10.02 -0.04 1.08
CA TYR A 52 10.91 0.01 2.26
C TYR A 52 12.38 -0.35 1.99
N THR A 53 12.78 -0.67 0.75
CA THR A 53 14.21 -0.77 0.45
C THR A 53 14.89 0.57 0.71
N SER A 54 15.97 0.54 1.48
CA SER A 54 16.81 1.71 1.78
C SER A 54 17.17 2.44 0.48
N SER A 55 17.18 3.77 0.52
CA SER A 55 17.45 4.65 -0.63
C SER A 55 18.72 4.29 -1.42
N GLY A 56 19.69 3.59 -0.81
CA GLY A 56 20.88 3.09 -1.49
C GLY A 56 20.65 1.89 -2.43
N ALA A 57 19.57 1.12 -2.24
CA ALA A 57 19.18 0.01 -3.13
C ALA A 57 18.29 0.46 -4.30
N LYS A 58 17.68 1.65 -4.18
CA LYS A 58 16.94 2.31 -5.25
C LYS A 58 17.93 3.03 -6.16
N LYS A 59 18.63 2.30 -7.04
CA LYS A 59 19.42 2.91 -8.13
C LYS A 59 18.49 3.59 -9.14
N THR A 60 17.92 4.72 -8.76
CA THR A 60 17.28 5.65 -9.69
C THR A 60 18.39 6.56 -10.16
N ALA A 61 18.78 6.48 -11.44
CA ALA A 61 19.66 7.47 -12.02
C ALA A 61 18.93 8.81 -11.91
N VAL A 62 19.41 9.68 -11.02
CA VAL A 62 18.94 11.07 -10.96
C VAL A 62 19.29 11.67 -12.31
N TYR A 63 18.29 11.85 -13.17
CA TYR A 63 18.48 12.54 -14.44
C TYR A 63 18.77 14.00 -14.13
N VAL A 64 20.02 14.39 -14.31
CA VAL A 64 20.48 15.78 -14.24
C VAL A 64 20.57 16.25 -15.70
N PRO A 65 19.63 17.09 -16.19
CA PRO A 65 19.73 17.61 -17.54
C PRO A 65 21.02 18.43 -17.66
N SER A 66 21.83 18.09 -18.65
CA SER A 66 23.11 18.74 -18.91
C SER A 66 22.87 20.03 -19.70
N PRO A 67 23.58 21.14 -19.43
CA PRO A 67 23.41 22.42 -20.13
C PRO A 67 23.57 22.38 -21.66
N GLN A 68 24.01 21.25 -22.23
CA GLN A 68 24.09 21.02 -23.68
C GLN A 68 22.74 20.71 -24.36
N GLU A 69 21.64 20.59 -23.61
CA GLU A 69 20.30 20.27 -24.14
C GLU A 69 19.45 21.52 -24.51
N PHE A 70 20.04 22.72 -24.59
CA PHE A 70 19.39 23.95 -25.07
C PHE A 70 20.08 24.53 -26.30
#